data_AF-A0A382SUN9-F1
#
_entry.id   AF-A0A382SUN9-F1
#
_cell.length_a   1.000
_cell.length_b   1.000
_cell.length_c   1.000
_cell.angle_alpha   90.00
_cell.angle_beta   90.00
_cell.angle_gamma   90.00
#
_symmetry.space_group_name_H-M   'P 1'
#
loop_
_entity.id
_entity.type
_entity.pdbx_description
1 polymer ?
#
loop_
_entity_poly.entity_id
_entity_poly.type
_entity_poly.pdbx_seq_one_letter_code
_entity_poly.pdbx_strand_id
1 'polypeptide(L)'
;MPKTDGQLDREAKEKLYKQGVILDQKLKGEMLDNHMKTLEGYNNINSPSHYNQGRIECIDAIEAMLSIEEYIGYLRGNSAKYRWRFRYKNGVEDLKKAEWYEKRLIKFMEAHDVVGQKS
;
A
#
# COMPACT_ATOMS: atom_id res chain seq x y z
N MET A 1 -54.25 -33.96 18.00
CA MET A 1 -53.91 -34.91 19.09
C MET A 1 -52.78 -34.30 19.93
N PRO A 2 -52.86 -34.31 21.27
CA PRO A 2 -51.75 -33.88 22.11
C PRO A 2 -50.55 -34.81 21.90
N LYS A 3 -49.34 -34.25 21.85
CA LYS A 3 -48.09 -35.01 21.64
C LYS A 3 -47.81 -35.87 22.88
N THR A 4 -47.25 -37.06 22.69
CA THR A 4 -46.87 -37.94 23.81
C THR A 4 -45.59 -37.44 24.49
N ASP A 5 -45.39 -37.78 25.77
CA ASP A 5 -44.25 -37.25 26.58
C ASP A 5 -42.88 -37.52 25.94
N GLY A 6 -42.71 -38.66 25.26
CA GLY A 6 -41.47 -38.99 24.53
C GLY A 6 -41.28 -38.21 23.22
N GLN A 7 -42.35 -37.75 22.57
CA GLN A 7 -42.27 -36.87 21.40
C GLN A 7 -41.87 -35.45 21.82
N LEU A 8 -42.34 -34.99 22.97
CA LEU A 8 -41.97 -33.69 23.55
C LEU A 8 -40.49 -33.64 23.95
N ASP A 9 -39.95 -34.71 24.55
CA ASP A 9 -38.51 -34.81 24.91
C ASP A 9 -37.59 -34.81 23.69
N ARG A 10 -37.97 -35.54 22.62
CA ARG A 10 -37.20 -35.60 21.38
C ARG A 10 -37.17 -34.25 20.65
N GLU A 11 -38.30 -33.55 20.59
CA GLU A 11 -38.37 -32.20 20.02
C GLU A 11 -37.57 -31.18 20.84
N ALA A 12 -37.58 -31.29 22.18
CA ALA A 12 -36.78 -30.44 23.05
C ALA A 12 -35.27 -30.63 22.82
N LYS A 13 -34.80 -31.88 22.71
CA LYS A 13 -33.41 -32.21 22.39
C LYS A 13 -32.98 -31.71 21.01
N GLU A 14 -33.85 -31.85 20.01
CA GLU A 14 -33.57 -31.35 18.66
C GLU A 14 -33.51 -29.81 18.62
N LYS A 15 -34.37 -29.13 19.39
CA LYS A 15 -34.35 -27.67 19.52
C LYS A 15 -33.07 -27.17 20.22
N LEU A 16 -32.65 -27.84 21.29
CA LEU A 16 -31.38 -27.57 21.99
C LEU A 16 -30.17 -27.75 21.08
N TYR A 17 -30.12 -28.83 20.30
CA TYR A 17 -29.03 -29.07 19.35
C TYR A 17 -28.98 -27.98 18.27
N LYS A 18 -30.11 -27.63 17.66
CA LYS A 18 -30.19 -26.55 16.67
C LYS A 18 -29.77 -25.20 17.27
N GLN A 19 -30.18 -24.91 18.50
CA GLN A 19 -29.79 -23.69 19.20
C GLN A 19 -28.28 -23.64 19.49
N GLY A 20 -27.67 -24.77 19.87
CA GLY A 20 -26.22 -24.89 20.04
C GLY A 20 -25.44 -24.67 18.74
N VAL A 21 -25.90 -25.25 17.63
CA VAL A 21 -25.28 -25.04 16.30
C VAL A 21 -25.37 -23.58 15.86
N ILE A 22 -26.51 -22.92 16.07
CA ILE A 22 -26.69 -21.49 15.74
C ILE A 22 -25.77 -20.62 16.62
N LEU A 23 -25.62 -20.95 17.90
CA LEU A 23 -24.74 -20.21 18.81
C LEU A 23 -23.26 -20.34 18.40
N ASP A 24 -22.81 -21.54 18.02
CA ASP A 24 -21.43 -21.77 17.52
C ASP A 24 -21.17 -21.02 16.20
N GLN A 25 -22.13 -21.03 15.27
CA GLN A 25 -22.04 -20.27 14.03
C GLN A 25 -22.00 -18.75 14.29
N LYS A 26 -22.81 -18.25 15.22
CA LYS A 26 -22.84 -16.84 15.60
C LYS A 26 -21.53 -16.42 16.28
N LEU A 27 -20.99 -17.24 17.18
CA LEU A 27 -19.72 -17.00 17.85
C LEU A 27 -18.56 -16.94 16.83
N LYS A 28 -18.54 -17.87 15.86
CA LYS A 28 -17.56 -17.85 14.76
C LYS A 28 -17.70 -16.60 13.88
N GLY A 29 -18.93 -16.18 13.58
CA GLY A 29 -19.20 -14.93 12.86
C GLY A 29 -18.68 -13.70 13.60
N GLU A 30 -19.00 -13.56 14.89
CA GLU A 30 -18.54 -12.45 15.74
C GLU A 30 -17.00 -12.45 15.89
N MET A 31 -16.37 -13.63 15.98
CA MET A 31 -14.90 -13.74 15.99
C MET A 31 -14.26 -13.36 14.65
N LEU A 32 -14.86 -13.74 13.53
CA LEU A 32 -14.42 -13.35 12.19
C LEU A 32 -14.59 -11.84 11.95
N ASP A 33 -15.70 -11.27 12.40
CA ASP A 33 -15.98 -9.83 12.29
C ASP A 33 -14.99 -9.03 13.15
N ASN A 34 -14.72 -9.46 14.38
CA ASN A 34 -13.73 -8.82 15.25
C ASN A 34 -12.30 -8.94 14.69
N HIS A 35 -11.97 -10.08 14.05
CA HIS A 35 -10.69 -10.26 13.36
C HIS A 35 -10.56 -9.35 12.12
N MET A 36 -11.63 -9.21 11.33
CA MET A 36 -11.65 -8.30 10.18
C MET A 36 -11.50 -6.84 10.62
N LYS A 37 -12.20 -6.46 11.70
CA LYS A 37 -12.15 -5.10 12.28
C LYS A 37 -10.77 -4.73 12.85
N THR A 38 -10.01 -5.72 13.34
CA THR A 38 -8.62 -5.51 13.79
C THR A 38 -7.63 -5.42 12.62
N LEU A 39 -7.89 -6.10 11.50
CA LEU A 39 -7.09 -6.01 10.28
C LEU A 39 -7.34 -4.71 9.50
N GLU A 40 -8.56 -4.17 9.51
CA GLU A 40 -8.88 -2.87 8.89
C GLU A 40 -8.20 -1.67 9.59
N GLY A 41 -7.81 -1.83 10.86
CA GLY A 41 -7.21 -0.76 11.68
C GLY A 41 -5.67 -0.72 11.71
N TYR A 42 -4.96 -1.68 11.12
CA TYR A 42 -3.50 -1.78 11.24
C TYR A 42 -2.79 -1.69 9.89
N ASN A 43 -2.98 -0.56 9.19
CA ASN A 43 -2.24 -0.23 7.98
C ASN A 43 -1.26 0.94 8.24
N ASN A 44 -0.37 0.77 9.22
CA ASN A 44 0.70 1.74 9.55
C ASN A 44 1.82 1.80 8.48
N ILE A 45 1.63 1.14 7.33
CA ILE A 45 2.60 1.04 6.25
C ILE A 45 2.19 1.89 5.04
N ASN A 46 0.87 2.10 4.81
CA ASN A 46 0.40 2.78 3.60
C ASN A 46 -0.13 4.21 3.82
N SER A 47 -0.35 4.68 5.06
CA SER A 47 -0.75 6.07 5.32
C SER A 47 -0.52 6.52 6.77
N PRO A 48 0.72 6.87 7.16
CA PRO A 48 0.93 7.57 8.42
C PRO A 48 0.34 8.99 8.34
N SER A 49 -0.48 9.41 9.32
CA SER A 49 -1.21 10.70 9.29
C SER A 49 -0.34 11.96 9.22
N HIS A 50 0.98 11.79 9.34
CA HIS A 50 1.99 12.84 9.36
C HIS A 50 2.61 13.19 7.99
N TYR A 51 2.17 12.58 6.88
CA TYR A 51 2.66 12.93 5.52
C TYR A 51 1.68 13.76 4.67
N ASN A 52 0.43 13.93 5.10
CA ASN A 52 -0.64 14.52 4.26
C ASN A 52 -0.92 16.01 4.56
N GLN A 53 0.03 16.76 5.13
CA GLN A 53 -0.18 18.16 5.52
C GLN A 53 0.56 19.19 4.64
N GLY A 54 1.23 18.78 3.56
CA GLY A 54 2.00 19.69 2.69
C GLY A 54 1.50 19.74 1.25
N ARG A 55 1.44 20.95 0.67
CA ARG A 55 1.23 21.22 -0.78
C ARG A 55 2.47 20.88 -1.63
N ILE A 56 3.40 20.08 -1.11
CA ILE A 56 4.75 19.91 -1.65
C ILE A 56 4.88 18.48 -2.14
N GLU A 57 5.25 18.31 -3.41
CA GLU A 57 5.52 17.00 -3.98
C GLU A 57 6.78 16.39 -3.36
N CYS A 58 6.79 15.07 -3.19
CA CYS A 58 7.92 14.37 -2.54
C CYS A 58 9.26 14.62 -3.25
N ILE A 59 9.25 14.75 -4.58
CA ILE A 59 10.47 15.06 -5.34
C ILE A 59 11.03 16.44 -5.00
N ASP A 60 10.17 17.42 -4.73
CA ASP A 60 10.60 18.78 -4.40
C ASP A 60 11.16 18.83 -2.97
N ALA A 61 10.59 18.04 -2.05
CA ALA A 61 11.16 17.86 -0.71
C ALA A 61 12.54 17.17 -0.75
N ILE A 62 12.72 16.17 -1.61
CA ILE A 62 14.02 15.50 -1.82
C ILE A 62 15.04 16.49 -2.40
N GLU A 63 14.65 17.28 -3.39
CA GLU A 63 15.51 18.30 -4.00
C GLU A 63 15.97 19.34 -2.97
N ALA A 64 15.08 19.80 -2.10
CA ALA A 64 15.42 20.75 -1.04
C ALA A 64 16.31 20.15 0.07
N MET A 65 16.28 18.83 0.26
CA MET A 65 17.03 18.14 1.31
C MET A 65 18.47 17.81 0.91
N LEU A 66 18.71 17.54 -0.38
CA LEU A 66 19.99 17.07 -0.89
C LEU A 66 20.89 18.24 -1.33
N SER A 67 22.21 18.05 -1.23
CA SER A 67 23.15 18.93 -1.93
C SER A 67 22.99 18.82 -3.45
N ILE A 68 23.52 19.80 -4.18
CA ILE A 68 23.50 19.82 -5.66
C ILE A 68 24.04 18.50 -6.24
N GLU A 69 25.21 18.04 -5.76
CA GLU A 69 25.84 16.81 -6.24
C GLU A 69 25.03 15.56 -5.88
N GLU A 70 24.47 15.50 -4.68
CA GLU A 70 23.63 14.38 -4.26
C GLU A 70 22.34 14.30 -5.09
N TYR A 71 21.72 15.45 -5.39
CA TYR A 71 20.51 15.48 -6.20
C TYR A 71 20.79 15.11 -7.66
N ILE A 72 21.89 15.59 -8.23
CA ILE A 72 22.38 15.14 -9.55
C ILE A 72 22.58 13.61 -9.53
N GLY A 73 23.26 13.08 -8.51
CA GLY A 73 23.46 11.65 -8.31
C GLY A 73 22.14 10.88 -8.22
N TYR A 74 21.17 11.40 -7.47
CA TYR A 74 19.83 10.82 -7.33
C TYR A 74 19.10 10.74 -8.67
N LEU A 75 19.07 11.83 -9.45
CA LEU A 75 18.41 11.85 -10.75
C LEU A 75 19.08 10.89 -11.75
N ARG A 76 20.42 10.91 -11.81
CA ARG A 76 21.22 10.01 -12.67
C ARG A 76 21.00 8.54 -12.31
N GLY A 77 21.04 8.21 -11.02
CA GLY A 77 20.83 6.86 -10.52
C GLY A 77 19.43 6.32 -10.86
N ASN A 78 18.40 7.15 -10.71
CA ASN A 78 17.04 6.76 -11.08
C ASN A 78 16.87 6.57 -12.59
N SER A 79 17.36 7.50 -13.43
CA SER A 79 17.36 7.34 -14.89
C SER A 79 18.06 6.03 -15.31
N ALA A 80 19.26 5.77 -14.78
CA ALA A 80 20.02 4.54 -15.04
C ALA A 80 19.26 3.28 -14.60
N LYS A 81 18.68 3.28 -13.39
CA LYS A 81 17.86 2.16 -12.86
C LYS A 81 16.73 1.78 -13.81
N TYR A 82 16.00 2.77 -14.36
CA TYR A 82 14.91 2.48 -15.28
C TYR A 82 15.41 2.03 -16.66
N ARG A 83 16.50 2.61 -17.18
CA ARG A 83 17.18 2.14 -18.41
C ARG A 83 17.77 0.74 -18.27
N TRP A 84 18.13 0.29 -17.07
CA TRP A 84 18.55 -1.09 -16.86
C TRP A 84 17.35 -2.04 -16.96
N ARG A 85 16.24 -1.66 -16.32
CA ARG A 85 15.13 -2.56 -16.01
C ARG A 85 14.13 -2.78 -17.15
N PHE A 86 14.08 -1.87 -18.13
CA PHE A 86 13.02 -1.86 -19.14
C PHE A 86 12.86 -3.18 -19.90
N ARG A 87 13.96 -3.87 -20.23
CA ARG A 87 13.91 -5.11 -21.05
C ARG A 87 13.18 -6.27 -20.37
N TYR A 88 13.12 -6.28 -19.04
CA TYR A 88 12.64 -7.45 -18.28
C TYR A 88 11.60 -7.13 -17.20
N LYS A 89 11.13 -5.88 -17.09
CA LYS A 89 10.06 -5.52 -16.14
C LYS A 89 8.89 -4.78 -16.78
N ASN A 90 9.04 -3.48 -17.08
CA ASN A 90 7.89 -2.64 -17.49
C ASN A 90 8.03 -2.08 -18.92
N GLY A 91 9.02 -2.52 -19.71
CA GLY A 91 9.18 -2.08 -21.10
C GLY A 91 9.25 -0.56 -21.24
N VAL A 92 8.47 -0.03 -22.19
CA VAL A 92 8.42 1.40 -22.53
C VAL A 92 8.04 2.28 -21.33
N GLU A 93 7.28 1.79 -20.35
CA GLU A 93 6.95 2.59 -19.16
C GLU A 93 8.19 2.96 -18.35
N ASP A 94 9.14 2.03 -18.20
CA ASP A 94 10.42 2.33 -17.54
C ASP A 94 11.24 3.33 -18.39
N LEU A 95 11.19 3.23 -19.73
CA LEU A 95 11.85 4.22 -20.58
C LEU A 95 11.25 5.63 -20.41
N LYS A 96 9.93 5.75 -20.27
CA LYS A 96 9.27 7.03 -19.96
C LYS A 96 9.67 7.57 -18.59
N LYS A 97 9.83 6.70 -17.59
CA LYS A 97 10.35 7.09 -16.27
C LYS A 97 11.80 7.57 -16.36
N ALA A 98 12.65 6.86 -17.09
CA ALA A 98 14.02 7.31 -17.35
C ALA A 98 14.06 8.68 -18.01
N GLU A 99 13.25 8.89 -19.05
CA GLU A 99 13.11 10.18 -19.73
C GLU A 99 12.68 11.29 -18.78
N TRP A 100 11.73 11.03 -17.88
CA TRP A 100 11.27 12.01 -16.90
C TRP A 100 12.41 12.47 -15.97
N TYR A 101 13.20 11.53 -15.45
CA TYR A 101 14.36 11.86 -14.61
C TYR A 101 15.44 12.60 -15.40
N GLU A 102 15.70 12.22 -16.64
CA GLU A 102 16.69 12.87 -17.52
C GLU A 102 16.27 14.32 -17.85
N LYS A 103 14.99 14.55 -18.20
CA LYS A 103 14.45 15.90 -18.44
C LYS A 103 14.57 16.80 -17.21
N ARG A 104 14.33 16.24 -16.02
CA ARG A 104 14.48 16.99 -14.77
C ARG A 104 15.94 17.31 -14.48
N LEU A 105 16.85 16.35 -14.72
CA LEU A 105 18.30 16.56 -14.58
C LEU A 105 18.78 17.69 -15.50
N ILE A 106 18.39 17.68 -16.77
CA ILE A 106 18.76 18.75 -17.72
C ILE A 106 18.33 20.11 -17.19
N LYS A 107 17.07 20.26 -16.79
CA LYS A 107 16.55 21.53 -16.24
C LYS A 107 17.32 21.97 -15.00
N PHE A 108 17.62 21.05 -14.10
CA PHE A 108 18.40 21.35 -12.89
C PHE A 108 19.82 21.81 -13.26
N MET A 109 20.47 21.15 -14.22
CA MET A 109 21.82 21.52 -14.66
C MET A 109 21.86 22.90 -15.33
N GLU A 110 20.87 23.21 -16.17
CA GLU A 110 20.71 24.52 -16.82
C GLU A 110 20.46 25.64 -15.79
N ALA A 111 19.66 25.38 -14.75
CA ALA A 111 19.34 26.37 -13.72
C ALA A 111 20.51 26.67 -12.77
N HIS A 112 21.41 25.70 -12.57
CA HIS A 112 22.52 25.83 -11.62
C HIS A 112 23.89 26.07 -12.29
N ASP A 113 23.92 26.30 -13.62
CA ASP A 113 25.13 26.53 -14.44
C ASP A 113 26.26 25.51 -14.20
N VAL A 114 25.89 24.27 -13.88
CA VAL A 114 26.84 23.17 -13.64
C VAL A 114 27.15 22.40 -14.93
N VAL A 115 26.79 22.96 -16.09
CA VAL A 115 26.95 22.33 -17.40
C VAL A 115 28.42 22.35 -17.79
N GLY A 116 29.15 21.35 -17.30
CA GLY A 116 30.51 21.02 -17.72
C GLY A 116 31.44 22.21 -17.70
N GLN A 117 32.08 22.46 -16.56
CA GLN A 117 33.39 23.11 -16.57
C GLN A 117 34.29 22.27 -17.49
N LYS A 118 34.31 22.60 -18.78
CA LYS A 118 35.26 22.06 -19.74
C LYS A 118 36.62 22.50 -19.22
N SER A 119 37.30 21.56 -18.58
CA SER A 119 38.74 21.67 -18.30
C SER A 119 39.49 21.76 -19.63
#